data_AF-A2I3U9-F1
#
_entry.id   AF-A2I3U9-F1
#
_cell.length_a   1.000
_cell.length_b   1.000
_cell.length_c   1.000
_cell.angle_alpha   90.00
_cell.angle_beta   90.00
_cell.angle_gamma   90.00
#
_symmetry.space_group_name_H-M   'P 1'
#
loop_
_entity.id
_entity.type
_entity.pdbx_description
1 polymer ?
#
loop_
_entity_poly.entity_id
_entity_poly.type
_entity_poly.pdbx_seq_one_letter_code
_entity_poly.pdbx_strand_id
1 'polypeptide(L)'
;MASKRIGKFTVDWLDLAQRVPSTQKSNYQVFKARSDGFLRKVLANPEEPPKIDWAFYKSNAVNKAVIEQLEKLYTSTKIPYPDDKGAYASLAIEEKNELEKVEKFIKASSERIKKFEKDIEAIRSVPSYEEMTLEEYAYHHPNLALNPLEKPTFWPHTEDTRIPPDLLAYHRKMGQMHGPDKYHP
;
A
#
# COMPACT_ATOMS: atom_id res chain seq x y z
N MET A 1 25.49 31.36 -3.42
CA MET A 1 24.02 31.29 -3.57
C MET A 1 23.56 29.87 -3.96
N ALA A 2 24.28 28.80 -3.56
CA ALA A 2 23.97 27.39 -3.91
C ALA A 2 22.54 26.94 -3.52
N SER A 3 21.96 27.61 -2.53
CA SER A 3 20.57 27.42 -2.10
C SER A 3 19.53 27.68 -3.21
N LYS A 4 19.86 28.45 -4.25
CA LYS A 4 18.89 28.82 -5.32
C LYS A 4 18.62 27.67 -6.30
N ARG A 5 19.51 26.66 -6.36
CA ARG A 5 19.32 25.44 -7.20
C ARG A 5 18.46 24.37 -6.53
N ILE A 6 18.49 24.31 -5.19
CA ILE A 6 17.82 23.25 -4.40
C ILE A 6 16.49 23.76 -3.82
N GLY A 7 16.32 25.08 -3.67
CA GLY A 7 15.29 25.71 -2.84
C GLY A 7 13.89 25.85 -3.43
N LYS A 8 13.28 24.79 -3.98
CA LYS A 8 11.83 24.77 -4.21
C LYS A 8 11.06 23.69 -3.44
N PHE A 9 11.72 22.61 -3.01
CA PHE A 9 11.03 21.51 -2.32
C PHE A 9 11.87 20.96 -1.19
N THR A 10 11.43 21.19 0.05
CA THR A 10 11.93 20.49 1.25
C THR A 10 11.05 19.27 1.48
N VAL A 11 11.61 18.07 1.34
CA VAL A 11 10.90 16.82 1.63
C VAL A 11 10.90 16.59 3.14
N ASP A 12 9.71 16.45 3.73
CA ASP A 12 9.58 15.99 5.11
C ASP A 12 9.81 14.48 5.18
N TRP A 13 11.05 14.10 5.49
CA TRP A 13 11.45 12.71 5.60
C TRP A 13 10.83 12.00 6.81
N LEU A 14 10.43 12.73 7.85
CA LEU A 14 9.86 12.15 9.06
C LEU A 14 8.42 11.68 8.79
N ASP A 15 7.59 12.55 8.19
CA ASP A 15 6.21 12.21 7.80
C ASP A 15 6.21 11.03 6.81
N LEU A 16 7.13 11.04 5.83
CA LEU A 16 7.24 9.95 4.87
C LEU A 16 7.65 8.63 5.54
N ALA A 17 8.53 8.67 6.55
CA ALA A 17 8.93 7.47 7.30
C ALA A 17 7.77 6.86 8.12
N GLN A 18 6.82 7.68 8.59
CA GLN A 18 5.66 7.20 9.34
C GLN A 18 4.64 6.48 8.45
N ARG A 19 4.50 6.91 7.19
CA ARG A 19 3.52 6.35 6.24
C ARG A 19 3.98 5.07 5.55
N VAL A 20 5.28 4.77 5.57
CA VAL A 20 5.85 3.61 4.87
C VAL A 20 5.60 2.31 5.66
N PRO A 21 4.96 1.29 5.04
CA PRO A 21 4.79 -0.03 5.64
C PRO A 21 6.14 -0.68 6.00
N SER A 22 6.15 -1.54 7.02
CA SER A 22 7.38 -2.22 7.49
C SER A 22 8.13 -2.98 6.39
N THR A 23 7.40 -3.57 5.44
CA THR A 23 7.94 -4.32 4.29
C THR A 23 8.69 -3.45 3.29
N GLN A 24 8.41 -2.14 3.24
CA GLN A 24 8.97 -1.21 2.25
C GLN A 24 10.05 -0.28 2.85
N LYS A 25 10.38 -0.44 4.14
CA LYS A 25 11.38 0.39 4.83
C LYS A 25 12.76 0.34 4.18
N SER A 26 13.16 -0.81 3.65
CA SER A 26 14.44 -0.97 2.93
C SER A 26 14.50 -0.08 1.68
N ASN A 27 13.44 -0.10 0.86
CA ASN A 27 13.33 0.72 -0.34
C ASN A 27 13.34 2.22 -0.02
N TYR A 28 12.65 2.62 1.05
CA TYR A 28 12.67 3.99 1.56
C TYR A 28 14.08 4.45 1.95
N GLN A 29 14.83 3.63 2.69
CA GLN A 29 16.20 3.96 3.08
C GLN A 29 17.12 4.14 1.86
N VAL A 30 16.99 3.27 0.87
CA VAL A 30 17.75 3.38 -0.39
C VAL A 30 17.37 4.65 -1.15
N PHE A 31 16.08 4.98 -1.23
CA PHE A 31 15.61 6.20 -1.88
C PHE A 31 16.15 7.47 -1.19
N LYS A 32 16.06 7.52 0.14
CA LYS A 32 16.63 8.62 0.94
C LYS A 32 18.13 8.75 0.72
N ALA A 33 18.88 7.65 0.79
CA ALA A 33 20.33 7.67 0.58
C ALA A 33 20.72 8.17 -0.82
N ARG A 34 19.95 7.82 -1.86
CA ARG A 34 20.14 8.34 -3.22
C ARG A 34 19.88 9.85 -3.28
N SER A 35 18.75 10.31 -2.70
CA SER A 35 18.40 11.74 -2.65
C SER A 35 19.47 12.58 -1.95
N ASP A 36 19.89 12.16 -0.75
CA ASP A 36 20.96 12.81 0.02
C ASP A 36 22.29 12.78 -0.73
N GLY A 37 22.59 11.68 -1.42
CA GLY A 37 23.78 11.53 -2.26
C GLY A 37 23.83 12.54 -3.41
N PHE A 38 22.70 12.79 -4.08
CA PHE A 38 22.62 13.83 -5.11
C PHE A 38 22.73 15.23 -4.51
N LEU A 39 22.08 15.49 -3.38
CA LEU A 39 22.13 16.77 -2.70
C LEU A 39 23.58 17.13 -2.32
N ARG A 40 24.33 16.18 -1.74
CA ARG A 40 25.76 16.39 -1.42
C ARG A 40 26.60 16.70 -2.65
N LYS A 41 26.38 16.00 -3.77
CA LYS A 41 27.08 16.27 -5.03
C LYS A 41 26.78 17.65 -5.58
N VAL A 42 25.54 18.10 -5.50
CA VAL A 42 25.14 19.45 -5.92
C VAL A 42 25.78 20.52 -5.03
N LEU A 43 25.85 20.30 -3.71
CA LEU A 43 26.49 21.23 -2.77
C LEU A 43 28.02 21.27 -2.90
N ALA A 44 28.66 20.16 -3.25
CA ALA A 44 30.11 20.09 -3.43
C ALA A 44 30.60 20.84 -4.68
N ASN A 45 29.75 21.01 -5.68
CA ASN A 45 30.11 21.68 -6.92
C ASN A 45 29.87 23.19 -6.81
N PRO A 46 30.88 24.04 -7.11
CA PRO A 46 30.71 25.49 -7.12
C PRO A 46 29.72 25.92 -8.22
N GLU A 47 29.00 27.02 -7.96
CA GLU A 47 27.93 27.49 -8.86
C GLU A 47 28.44 28.03 -10.19
N GLU A 48 29.64 28.62 -10.16
CA GLU A 48 30.37 29.09 -11.33
C GLU A 48 31.64 28.24 -11.48
N PRO A 49 32.03 27.88 -12.72
CA PRO A 49 33.33 27.27 -12.92
C PRO A 49 34.42 28.24 -12.41
N PRO A 50 35.53 27.72 -11.85
CA PRO A 50 36.62 28.57 -11.37
C PRO A 50 37.09 29.51 -12.49
N LYS A 51 37.22 30.79 -12.16
CA LYS A 51 37.68 31.81 -13.12
C LYS A 51 39.12 31.49 -13.53
N ILE A 52 39.32 31.31 -14.84
CA ILE A 52 40.66 31.08 -15.42
C ILE A 52 41.34 32.45 -15.55
N ASP A 53 42.55 32.58 -15.01
CA ASP A 53 43.37 33.78 -15.18
C ASP A 53 44.06 33.76 -16.55
N TRP A 54 43.36 34.25 -17.57
CA TRP A 54 43.88 34.34 -18.94
C TRP A 54 45.07 35.31 -19.08
N ALA A 55 45.22 36.28 -18.18
CA ALA A 55 46.31 37.25 -18.23
C ALA A 55 47.65 36.59 -17.85
N PHE A 56 47.63 35.74 -16.82
CA PHE A 56 48.79 34.93 -16.44
C PHE A 56 49.25 34.03 -17.60
N TYR A 57 48.34 33.32 -18.26
CA TYR A 57 48.70 32.42 -19.36
C TYR A 57 49.19 33.17 -20.61
N LYS A 58 48.60 34.34 -20.95
CA LYS A 58 49.07 35.17 -22.06
C LYS A 58 50.49 35.72 -21.85
N SER A 59 50.91 35.91 -20.59
CA SER A 59 52.24 36.42 -20.25
C SER A 59 53.34 35.34 -20.34
N ASN A 60 53.01 34.08 -20.01
CA ASN A 60 53.98 32.99 -19.88
C ASN A 60 54.07 32.07 -21.11
N ALA A 61 53.12 32.15 -22.04
CA ALA A 61 53.10 31.26 -23.19
C ALA A 61 53.89 31.80 -24.38
N VAL A 62 54.62 30.89 -25.03
CA VAL A 62 55.39 31.14 -26.25
C VAL A 62 54.48 31.55 -27.42
N ASN A 63 53.25 31.01 -27.47
CA ASN A 63 52.34 31.22 -28.60
C ASN A 63 50.99 31.80 -28.14
N LYS A 64 50.91 33.13 -28.09
CA LYS A 64 49.77 33.89 -27.56
C LYS A 64 48.47 33.69 -28.37
N ALA A 65 48.59 33.43 -29.66
CA ALA A 65 47.44 33.22 -30.56
C ALA A 65 46.58 32.01 -30.16
N VAL A 66 47.19 30.95 -29.62
CA VAL A 66 46.46 29.74 -29.18
C VAL A 66 45.62 30.03 -27.94
N ILE A 67 46.10 30.87 -27.03
CA ILE A 67 45.39 31.21 -25.79
C ILE A 67 44.17 32.10 -26.08
N GLU A 68 44.29 33.03 -27.03
CA GLU A 68 43.15 33.85 -27.47
C GLU A 68 42.06 33.02 -28.15
N GLN A 69 42.45 31.99 -28.92
CA GLN A 69 41.49 31.04 -29.50
C GLN A 69 40.78 30.22 -28.41
N LEU A 70 41.51 29.75 -27.40
CA LEU A 70 40.93 29.02 -26.27
C LEU A 70 39.99 29.88 -25.42
N GLU A 71 40.33 31.15 -25.17
CA GLU A 71 39.46 32.10 -24.48
C GLU A 71 38.14 32.31 -25.24
N LYS A 72 38.21 32.46 -26.57
CA LYS A 72 37.02 32.57 -27.44
C LYS A 72 36.16 31.30 -27.42
N LEU A 73 36.78 30.12 -27.51
CA LEU A 73 36.05 28.84 -27.49
C LEU A 73 35.42 28.58 -26.11
N TYR A 74 36.14 28.87 -25.03
CA TYR A 74 35.64 28.70 -23.66
C TYR A 74 34.44 29.61 -23.36
N THR A 75 34.49 30.88 -23.78
CA THR A 75 33.38 31.82 -23.60
C THR A 75 32.18 31.52 -24.50
N SER A 76 32.41 30.93 -25.69
CA SER A 76 31.35 30.53 -26.61
C SER A 76 30.63 29.24 -26.17
N THR A 77 31.31 28.35 -25.46
CA THR A 77 30.76 27.04 -25.08
C THR A 77 29.87 27.18 -23.84
N LYS A 78 28.55 27.19 -24.05
CA LYS A 78 27.56 27.07 -22.96
C LYS A 78 27.10 25.61 -22.88
N ILE A 79 27.21 25.01 -21.70
CA ILE A 79 26.70 23.66 -21.45
C ILE A 79 25.17 23.76 -21.31
N PRO A 80 24.38 23.13 -22.20
CA PRO A 80 22.93 23.13 -22.08
C PRO A 80 22.51 22.33 -20.84
N TYR A 81 21.47 22.80 -20.16
CA TYR A 81 20.86 22.04 -19.08
C TYR A 81 20.16 20.80 -19.68
N PRO A 82 20.26 19.62 -19.06
CA PRO A 82 19.60 18.41 -19.56
C PRO A 82 18.07 18.57 -19.63
N ASP A 83 17.44 17.97 -20.65
CA ASP A 83 15.99 17.95 -20.81
C ASP A 83 15.39 16.75 -20.03
N ASP A 84 14.59 17.05 -19.02
CA ASP A 84 14.01 16.05 -18.10
C ASP A 84 12.58 15.60 -18.52
N LYS A 85 12.03 16.09 -19.64
CA LYS A 85 10.62 15.87 -20.04
C LYS A 85 10.16 14.40 -20.05
N GLY A 86 11.04 13.47 -20.44
CA GLY A 86 10.70 12.05 -20.54
C GLY A 86 10.44 11.39 -19.18
N ALA A 87 11.23 11.75 -18.16
CA ALA A 87 11.10 11.17 -16.82
C ALA A 87 9.79 11.61 -16.14
N TYR A 88 9.43 12.89 -16.26
CA TYR A 88 8.20 13.43 -15.67
C TYR A 88 6.92 12.82 -16.26
N ALA A 89 6.93 12.45 -17.54
CA ALA A 89 5.77 11.83 -18.19
C ALA A 89 5.46 10.45 -17.59
N SER A 90 6.48 9.63 -17.33
CA SER A 90 6.29 8.32 -16.69
C SER A 90 5.76 8.44 -15.25
N LEU A 91 6.27 9.41 -14.48
CA LEU A 91 5.83 9.66 -13.11
C LEU A 91 4.37 10.10 -13.05
N ALA A 92 3.92 10.94 -13.99
CA ALA A 92 2.53 11.38 -14.05
C ALA A 92 1.54 10.23 -14.34
N ILE A 93 1.98 9.21 -15.09
CA ILE A 93 1.18 8.00 -15.33
C ILE A 93 1.11 7.15 -14.07
N GLU A 94 2.24 6.95 -13.40
CA GLU A 94 2.30 6.21 -12.13
C GLU A 94 1.45 6.88 -11.05
N GLU A 95 1.50 8.21 -10.94
CA GLU A 95 0.68 8.98 -10.00
C GLU A 95 -0.82 8.72 -10.21
N LYS A 96 -1.29 8.78 -11.47
CA LYS A 96 -2.70 8.49 -11.79
C LYS A 96 -3.09 7.05 -11.42
N ASN A 97 -2.23 6.08 -11.73
CA ASN A 97 -2.48 4.67 -11.41
C ASN A 97 -2.58 4.43 -9.89
N GLU A 98 -1.74 5.09 -9.09
CA GLU A 98 -1.79 4.98 -7.63
C GLU A 98 -3.02 5.70 -7.05
N LEU A 99 -3.42 6.85 -7.58
CA LEU A 99 -4.65 7.53 -7.18
C LEU A 99 -5.89 6.64 -7.38
N GLU A 100 -5.99 5.96 -8.53
CA GLU A 100 -7.09 5.01 -8.77
C GLU A 100 -7.11 3.85 -7.78
N LYS A 101 -5.94 3.32 -7.38
CA LYS A 101 -5.84 2.27 -6.36
C LYS A 101 -6.29 2.78 -4.99
N VAL A 102 -5.88 4.00 -4.63
CA VAL A 102 -6.29 4.64 -3.37
C VAL A 102 -7.80 4.85 -3.33
N GLU A 103 -8.41 5.34 -4.41
CA GLU A 103 -9.87 5.51 -4.48
C GLU A 103 -10.62 4.19 -4.34
N LYS A 104 -10.15 3.13 -5.01
CA LYS A 104 -10.71 1.77 -4.87
C LYS A 104 -10.59 1.28 -3.43
N PHE A 105 -9.44 1.51 -2.78
CA PHE A 105 -9.23 1.12 -1.39
C PHE A 105 -10.12 1.88 -0.41
N ILE A 106 -10.34 3.19 -0.61
CA ILE A 106 -11.23 4.00 0.21
C ILE A 106 -12.66 3.47 0.12
N LYS A 107 -13.16 3.21 -1.10
CA LYS A 107 -14.50 2.66 -1.32
C LYS A 107 -14.67 1.32 -0.60
N ALA A 108 -13.77 0.36 -0.84
CA ALA A 108 -13.80 -0.95 -0.20
C ALA A 108 -13.66 -0.87 1.33
N SER A 109 -12.89 0.09 1.85
CA SER A 109 -12.76 0.30 3.30
C SER A 109 -14.03 0.88 3.91
N SER A 110 -14.68 1.84 3.24
CA SER A 110 -15.94 2.42 3.70
C SER A 110 -17.07 1.39 3.74
N GLU A 111 -17.12 0.46 2.79
CA GLU A 111 -18.08 -0.64 2.77
C GLU A 111 -17.82 -1.63 3.92
N ARG A 112 -16.54 -1.96 4.18
CA ARG A 112 -16.16 -2.80 5.32
C ARG A 112 -16.51 -2.16 6.65
N ILE A 113 -16.26 -0.86 6.83
CA ILE A 113 -16.62 -0.13 8.04
C ILE A 113 -18.13 -0.21 8.29
N LYS A 114 -18.95 0.08 7.27
CA LYS A 114 -20.41 -0.03 7.38
C LYS A 114 -20.88 -1.44 7.74
N LYS A 115 -20.22 -2.48 7.23
CA LYS A 115 -20.53 -3.87 7.60
C LYS A 115 -20.19 -4.11 9.07
N PHE A 116 -19.00 -3.74 9.51
CA PHE A 116 -18.59 -3.94 10.90
C PHE A 116 -19.41 -3.11 11.89
N GLU A 117 -19.85 -1.91 11.52
CA GLU A 117 -20.76 -1.10 12.35
C GLU A 117 -22.09 -1.82 12.57
N LYS A 118 -22.67 -2.42 11.52
CA LYS A 118 -23.88 -3.24 11.64
C LYS A 118 -23.65 -4.49 12.49
N ASP A 119 -22.51 -5.15 12.32
CA ASP A 119 -22.15 -6.33 13.11
C ASP A 119 -21.99 -5.96 14.60
N ILE A 120 -21.38 -4.81 14.91
CA ILE A 120 -21.26 -4.29 16.28
C ILE A 120 -22.63 -3.95 16.87
N GLU A 121 -23.52 -3.32 16.09
CA GLU A 121 -24.88 -3.02 16.53
C GLU A 121 -25.68 -4.29 16.80
N ALA A 122 -25.54 -5.31 15.95
CA ALA A 122 -26.12 -6.63 16.15
C ALA A 122 -25.57 -7.34 17.40
N ILE A 123 -24.28 -7.20 17.70
CA ILE A 123 -23.69 -7.76 18.93
C ILE A 123 -24.18 -6.99 20.16
N ARG A 124 -24.35 -5.67 20.07
CA ARG A 124 -24.83 -4.84 21.19
C ARG A 124 -26.29 -5.03 21.52
N SER A 125 -27.12 -5.43 20.56
CA SER A 125 -28.53 -5.71 20.80
C SER A 125 -28.77 -7.06 21.49
N VAL A 126 -27.77 -7.94 21.46
CA VAL A 126 -27.82 -9.25 22.10
C VAL A 126 -27.53 -9.10 23.61
N PRO A 127 -28.36 -9.69 24.49
CA PRO A 127 -28.11 -9.66 25.93
C PRO A 127 -26.81 -10.41 26.31
N SER A 128 -26.30 -10.15 27.51
CA SER A 128 -25.12 -10.85 28.02
C SER A 128 -25.33 -12.37 28.03
N TYR A 129 -24.30 -13.15 27.69
CA TYR A 129 -24.40 -14.61 27.65
C TYR A 129 -24.76 -15.27 28.99
N GLU A 130 -24.50 -14.60 30.12
CA GLU A 130 -24.86 -15.11 31.45
C GLU A 130 -26.37 -15.05 31.73
N GLU A 131 -27.07 -14.13 31.08
CA GLU A 131 -28.51 -13.91 31.27
C GLU A 131 -29.33 -14.45 30.08
N MET A 132 -28.66 -14.97 29.04
CA MET A 132 -29.27 -15.44 27.81
C MET A 132 -29.84 -16.86 27.97
N THR A 133 -31.08 -17.03 27.55
CA THR A 133 -31.72 -18.36 27.47
C THR A 133 -31.27 -19.14 26.22
N LEU A 134 -31.43 -20.47 26.22
CA LEU A 134 -31.03 -21.30 25.08
C LEU A 134 -31.88 -21.00 23.82
N GLU A 135 -33.13 -20.59 24.03
CA GLU A 135 -34.07 -20.18 22.99
C GLU A 135 -33.66 -18.85 22.35
N GLU A 136 -33.27 -17.86 23.15
CA GLU A 136 -32.72 -16.58 22.67
C GLU A 136 -31.39 -16.78 21.95
N TYR A 137 -30.54 -17.67 22.46
CA TYR A 137 -29.30 -18.06 21.79
C TYR A 137 -29.59 -18.69 20.42
N ALA A 138 -30.59 -19.56 20.33
CA ALA A 138 -31.01 -20.15 19.06
C ALA A 138 -31.57 -19.11 18.06
N TYR A 139 -32.24 -18.07 18.56
CA TYR A 139 -32.74 -16.96 17.74
C TYR A 139 -31.62 -16.09 17.16
N HIS A 140 -30.65 -15.68 17.99
CA HIS A 140 -29.54 -14.82 17.57
C HIS A 140 -28.42 -15.58 16.84
N HIS A 141 -28.20 -16.85 17.17
CA HIS A 141 -27.13 -17.68 16.62
C HIS A 141 -27.63 -19.01 16.02
N PRO A 142 -28.52 -18.99 15.01
CA PRO A 142 -29.14 -20.20 14.43
C PRO A 142 -28.15 -21.15 13.73
N ASN A 143 -26.94 -20.68 13.43
CA ASN A 143 -25.89 -21.48 12.81
C ASN A 143 -25.08 -22.32 13.79
N LEU A 144 -24.99 -21.85 15.04
CA LEU A 144 -24.20 -22.45 16.12
C LEU A 144 -25.08 -23.18 17.14
N ALA A 145 -26.34 -22.76 17.28
CA ALA A 145 -27.27 -23.38 18.20
C ALA A 145 -27.53 -24.86 17.88
N LEU A 146 -27.67 -25.65 18.95
CA LEU A 146 -28.03 -27.05 18.86
C LEU A 146 -29.45 -27.16 18.29
N ASN A 147 -29.57 -27.68 17.08
CA ASN A 147 -30.85 -27.94 16.44
C ASN A 147 -30.93 -29.42 16.03
N PRO A 148 -31.41 -30.31 16.92
CA PRO A 148 -31.46 -31.74 16.64
C PRO A 148 -32.35 -32.13 15.45
N LEU A 149 -33.34 -31.29 15.11
CA LEU A 149 -34.29 -31.55 14.03
C LEU A 149 -33.68 -31.28 12.65
N GLU A 150 -33.04 -30.13 12.49
CA GLU A 150 -32.48 -29.72 11.19
C GLU A 150 -30.99 -30.05 11.02
N LYS A 151 -30.26 -30.10 12.13
CA LYS A 151 -28.79 -30.26 12.19
C LYS A 151 -28.40 -31.20 13.34
N PRO A 152 -28.76 -32.50 13.25
CA PRO A 152 -28.40 -33.47 14.27
C PRO A 152 -26.88 -33.56 14.45
N THR A 153 -26.46 -33.55 15.71
CA THR A 153 -25.08 -33.69 16.16
C THR A 153 -25.05 -34.74 17.26
N PHE A 154 -23.97 -35.50 17.35
CA PHE A 154 -23.76 -36.45 18.44
C PHE A 154 -23.01 -35.79 19.58
N TRP A 155 -23.25 -36.23 20.82
CA TRP A 155 -22.41 -35.84 21.95
C TRP A 155 -20.94 -36.12 21.63
N PRO A 156 -19.98 -35.19 21.87
CA PRO A 156 -20.06 -33.97 22.68
C PRO A 156 -20.50 -32.67 21.96
N HIS A 157 -21.16 -32.75 20.80
CA HIS A 157 -21.68 -31.62 20.02
C HIS A 157 -20.60 -30.66 19.51
N THR A 158 -19.46 -31.21 19.12
CA THR A 158 -18.35 -30.50 18.47
C THR A 158 -18.53 -30.44 16.95
N GLU A 159 -17.84 -29.54 16.25
CA GLU A 159 -18.05 -29.33 14.80
C GLU A 159 -17.82 -30.59 13.95
N ASP A 160 -16.92 -31.48 14.38
CA ASP A 160 -16.63 -32.78 13.77
C ASP A 160 -17.76 -33.80 13.92
N THR A 161 -18.58 -33.67 14.97
CA THR A 161 -19.76 -34.52 15.20
C THR A 161 -20.99 -34.06 14.41
N ARG A 162 -20.88 -32.93 13.70
CA ARG A 162 -21.93 -32.42 12.82
C ARG A 162 -21.95 -33.24 11.54
N ILE A 163 -23.09 -33.88 11.29
CA ILE A 163 -23.28 -34.67 10.08
C ILE A 163 -23.16 -33.74 8.86
N PRO A 164 -22.30 -34.05 7.87
CA PRO A 164 -22.15 -33.26 6.66
C PRO A 164 -23.49 -33.07 5.93
N PRO A 165 -23.74 -31.90 5.31
CA PRO A 165 -25.01 -31.60 4.63
C PRO A 165 -25.43 -32.66 3.61
N ASP A 166 -24.47 -33.24 2.88
CA ASP A 166 -24.70 -34.25 1.84
C ASP A 166 -25.24 -35.57 2.42
N LEU A 167 -24.65 -36.02 3.53
CA LEU A 167 -25.11 -37.22 4.25
C LEU A 167 -26.47 -36.99 4.90
N LEU A 168 -26.71 -35.77 5.39
CA LEU A 168 -27.99 -35.39 5.98
C LEU A 168 -29.13 -35.38 4.96
N ALA A 169 -28.85 -34.91 3.74
CA ALA A 169 -29.80 -34.94 2.62
C ALA A 169 -30.13 -36.37 2.20
N TYR A 170 -29.12 -37.27 2.16
CA TYR A 170 -29.31 -38.69 1.88
C TYR A 170 -30.23 -39.36 2.92
N HIS A 171 -29.98 -39.16 4.22
CA HIS A 171 -30.79 -39.76 5.29
C HIS A 171 -32.23 -39.23 5.29
N ARG A 172 -32.44 -37.92 5.08
CA ARG A 172 -33.79 -37.36 4.93
C ARG A 172 -34.53 -37.93 3.72
N LYS A 173 -33.84 -38.13 2.60
CA LYS A 173 -34.42 -38.74 1.39
C LYS A 173 -34.76 -40.23 1.59
N MET A 174 -33.91 -40.98 2.29
CA MET A 174 -34.15 -42.39 2.62
C MET A 174 -35.31 -42.57 3.62
N GLY A 175 -35.37 -41.73 4.65
CA GLY A 175 -36.48 -41.72 5.63
C GLY A 175 -37.83 -41.28 5.04
N GLN A 176 -37.84 -40.53 3.93
CA GLN A 176 -39.06 -40.23 3.17
C GLN A 176 -39.46 -41.38 2.22
N MET A 177 -38.49 -42.17 1.72
CA MET A 177 -38.74 -43.35 0.88
C MET A 177 -39.19 -44.58 1.69
N HIS A 178 -38.83 -44.67 2.97
CA HIS A 178 -39.44 -45.59 3.94
C HIS A 178 -40.43 -44.81 4.80
N GLY A 179 -41.63 -44.55 4.27
CA GLY A 179 -42.78 -44.17 5.11
C GLY A 179 -43.02 -45.23 6.20
N PRO A 180 -43.72 -44.90 7.31
CA PRO A 180 -43.79 -45.77 8.48
C PRO A 180 -44.17 -47.18 8.02
N ASP A 181 -43.26 -48.13 8.22
CA ASP A 181 -43.52 -49.53 7.91
C ASP A 181 -44.84 -49.88 8.57
N LYS A 182 -45.85 -50.16 7.74
CA LYS A 182 -47.14 -50.66 8.18
C LYS A 182 -46.92 -52.09 8.68
N TYR A 183 -46.36 -52.22 9.88
CA TYR A 183 -46.54 -53.42 10.68
C TYR A 183 -47.97 -53.36 11.23
N HIS A 184 -48.90 -53.88 10.43
CA HIS A 184 -50.15 -54.42 10.95
C HIS A 184 -49.80 -55.65 11.83
N PRO A 185 -50.53 -55.90 12.93
CA PRO A 185 -50.27 -57.04 13.81
C PRO A 185 -50.30 -58.38 13.08
#